data_AF-E3TAC0-F1
#
_entry.id   AF-E3TAC0-F1
#
_cell.length_a   1.000
_cell.length_b   1.000
_cell.length_c   1.000
_cell.angle_alpha   90.00
_cell.angle_beta   90.00
_cell.angle_gamma   90.00
#
_symmetry.space_group_name_H-M   'P 1'
#
loop_
_entity.id
_entity.type
_entity.pdbx_description
1 polymer ?
#
loop_
_entity_poly.entity_id
_entity_poly.type
_entity_poly.pdbx_seq_one_letter_code
_entity_poly.pdbx_strand_id
1 'polypeptide(L)'
;VKAITGRQIFQPLHALRTAEKALLPGYHPFEWQPPLRNVSSNTEVGIIDGLSGLQHLVDDYPVDTIAKRFRYDAALVSALMDMEEDIFEGLKSQDLGDYVKGPFTVVIKESCDGMGDVSEKHGCGPVVPEKAVRFSFTLMSITIAHSNENIKIFEENKPNSELCCKPLCLMLADESDHETFTAILSPLVAEREAMKSSELILEMDGIPRVFKFIFRGTGYDEKLVREVEGLEASGSTYICTLCDATRLEASKNLILHSITRNHAENLERYEMWRSNPYHESVDELRDRVKGVSSKPFIETVPSIDALHCDIGNATEFYKIFQFEIGEVFKKAAASKEERKRWQSTLDKHLRKKMNLKPVTRMN
;
A
#
# COMPACT_ATOMS: atom_id res chain seq x y z
N VAL A 1 -38.03 2.43 15.85
CA VAL A 1 -38.95 2.48 14.67
C VAL A 1 -40.04 1.43 14.75
N LYS A 2 -39.74 0.11 14.63
CA LYS A 2 -40.75 -0.97 14.66
C LYS A 2 -41.74 -0.88 15.84
N ALA A 3 -41.23 -0.63 17.05
CA ALA A 3 -42.05 -0.48 18.25
C ALA A 3 -42.98 0.76 18.24
N ILE A 4 -42.57 1.85 17.58
CA ILE A 4 -43.34 3.12 17.54
C ILE A 4 -44.36 3.09 16.40
N THR A 5 -43.98 2.58 15.23
CA THR A 5 -44.81 2.64 14.02
C THR A 5 -45.70 1.41 13.82
N GLY A 6 -45.45 0.31 14.56
CA GLY A 6 -46.09 -0.99 14.33
C GLY A 6 -45.72 -1.66 13.01
N ARG A 7 -44.82 -1.05 12.21
CA ARG A 7 -44.39 -1.54 10.88
C ARG A 7 -42.91 -1.89 10.89
N GLN A 8 -42.54 -3.01 10.25
CA GLN A 8 -41.14 -3.40 10.06
C GLN A 8 -40.56 -2.67 8.85
N ILE A 9 -40.10 -1.44 9.08
CA ILE A 9 -39.47 -0.60 8.05
C ILE A 9 -38.03 -1.04 7.80
N PHE A 10 -37.23 -1.15 8.85
CA PHE A 10 -35.86 -1.70 8.77
C PHE A 10 -35.89 -3.21 8.95
N GLN A 11 -35.07 -3.90 8.16
CA GLN A 11 -34.88 -5.34 8.32
C GLN A 11 -34.09 -5.65 9.59
N PRO A 12 -34.33 -6.81 10.22
CA PRO A 12 -33.59 -7.23 11.41
C PRO A 12 -32.14 -7.60 11.05
N LEU A 13 -31.26 -7.59 12.05
CA LEU A 13 -29.82 -7.83 11.85
C LEU A 13 -29.49 -9.17 11.19
N HIS A 14 -30.28 -10.23 11.41
CA HIS A 14 -30.05 -11.51 10.74
C HIS A 14 -30.30 -11.44 9.23
N ALA A 15 -31.23 -10.60 8.77
CA ALA A 15 -31.47 -10.39 7.35
C ALA A 15 -30.31 -9.60 6.73
N LEU A 16 -29.80 -8.58 7.42
CA LEU A 16 -28.61 -7.83 6.99
C LEU A 16 -27.37 -8.74 6.92
N ARG A 17 -27.15 -9.58 7.93
CA ARG A 17 -26.04 -10.56 7.93
C ARG A 17 -26.13 -11.57 6.79
N THR A 18 -27.33 -11.94 6.37
CA THR A 18 -27.52 -12.81 5.19
C THR A 18 -27.22 -12.05 3.90
N ALA A 19 -27.65 -10.79 3.80
CA ALA A 19 -27.37 -9.94 2.64
C ALA A 19 -25.87 -9.63 2.51
N GLU A 20 -25.16 -9.37 3.62
CA GLU A 20 -23.72 -9.12 3.63
C GLU A 20 -22.91 -10.24 2.98
N LYS A 21 -23.35 -11.50 3.07
CA LYS A 21 -22.62 -12.63 2.48
C LYS A 21 -22.42 -12.46 0.97
N ALA A 22 -23.40 -11.87 0.27
CA ALA A 22 -23.29 -11.65 -1.17
C ALA A 22 -22.24 -10.60 -1.54
N LEU A 23 -21.86 -9.73 -0.59
CA LEU A 23 -20.88 -8.66 -0.80
C LEU A 23 -19.48 -9.01 -0.27
N LEU A 24 -19.35 -10.16 0.41
CA LEU A 24 -18.09 -10.60 0.98
C LEU A 24 -17.35 -11.54 0.03
N PRO A 25 -16.00 -11.53 0.07
CA PRO A 25 -15.20 -12.53 -0.61
C PRO A 25 -15.62 -13.95 -0.22
N GLY A 26 -15.62 -14.85 -1.20
CA GLY A 26 -16.03 -16.24 -1.01
C GLY A 26 -17.46 -16.57 -1.47
N TYR A 27 -18.20 -15.60 -2.01
CA TYR A 27 -19.59 -15.82 -2.46
C TYR A 27 -19.72 -16.20 -3.94
N HIS A 28 -19.03 -15.47 -4.82
CA HIS A 28 -19.14 -15.65 -6.26
C HIS A 28 -18.17 -16.74 -6.77
N PRO A 29 -18.61 -17.64 -7.66
CA PRO A 29 -17.73 -18.59 -8.32
C PRO A 29 -16.87 -17.89 -9.39
N PHE A 30 -15.65 -18.39 -9.59
CA PHE A 30 -14.71 -17.87 -10.59
C PHE A 30 -13.67 -18.93 -10.95
N GLU A 31 -12.95 -18.70 -12.05
CA GLU A 31 -11.86 -19.57 -12.51
C GLU A 31 -10.65 -18.72 -12.94
N TRP A 32 -9.44 -19.26 -12.78
CA TRP A 32 -8.22 -18.65 -13.32
C TRP A 32 -7.63 -19.52 -14.42
N GLN A 33 -7.24 -18.90 -15.53
CA GLN A 33 -6.62 -19.57 -16.68
C GLN A 33 -5.32 -18.88 -17.08
N PRO A 34 -4.15 -19.54 -16.92
CA PRO A 34 -3.96 -20.85 -16.27
C PRO A 34 -4.23 -20.83 -14.75
N PRO A 35 -4.42 -21.99 -14.10
CA PRO A 35 -4.60 -22.05 -12.65
C PRO A 35 -3.44 -21.38 -11.90
N LEU A 36 -3.76 -20.64 -10.84
CA LEU A 36 -2.78 -19.91 -10.04
C LEU A 36 -1.84 -20.86 -9.29
N ARG A 37 -0.54 -20.64 -9.43
CA ARG A 37 0.48 -21.43 -8.72
C ARG A 37 0.39 -21.16 -7.21
N ASN A 38 0.37 -22.23 -6.41
CA ASN A 38 0.33 -22.18 -4.94
C ASN A 38 -0.90 -21.50 -4.33
N VAL A 39 -1.95 -21.25 -5.11
CA VAL A 39 -3.22 -20.70 -4.62
C VAL A 39 -4.31 -21.77 -4.78
N SER A 40 -5.16 -21.94 -3.76
CA SER A 40 -6.25 -22.92 -3.81
C SER A 40 -7.30 -22.52 -4.85
N SER A 41 -7.80 -23.50 -5.63
CA SER A 41 -8.92 -23.31 -6.55
C SER A 41 -10.28 -23.20 -5.88
N ASN A 42 -10.37 -23.38 -4.55
CA ASN A 42 -11.63 -23.22 -3.83
C ASN A 42 -12.08 -21.75 -3.87
N THR A 43 -13.27 -21.46 -4.40
CA THR A 43 -13.81 -20.10 -4.48
C THR A 43 -14.60 -19.69 -3.23
N GLU A 44 -14.93 -20.63 -2.35
CA GLU A 44 -15.73 -20.40 -1.12
C GLU A 44 -14.85 -20.00 0.08
N VAL A 45 -13.86 -19.14 -0.15
CA VAL A 45 -12.91 -18.68 0.87
C VAL A 45 -13.18 -17.23 1.23
N GLY A 46 -13.65 -17.01 2.46
CA GLY A 46 -13.87 -15.68 3.05
C GLY A 46 -12.69 -15.19 3.89
N ILE A 47 -12.97 -14.75 5.11
CA ILE A 47 -11.95 -14.31 6.07
C ILE A 47 -11.13 -15.52 6.53
N ILE A 48 -9.81 -15.44 6.39
CA ILE A 48 -8.85 -16.45 6.82
C ILE A 48 -7.86 -15.88 7.82
N ASP A 49 -7.18 -16.78 8.55
CA ASP A 49 -6.11 -16.39 9.45
C ASP A 49 -4.90 -15.86 8.68
N GLY A 50 -4.43 -14.66 9.02
CA GLY A 50 -3.29 -14.04 8.35
C GLY A 50 -1.99 -14.82 8.57
N LEU A 51 -1.90 -15.57 9.67
CA LEU A 51 -0.78 -16.48 9.96
C LEU A 51 -0.59 -17.57 8.90
N SER A 52 -1.63 -17.87 8.11
CA SER A 52 -1.55 -18.76 6.94
C SER A 52 -0.89 -20.12 7.22
N GLY A 53 -1.15 -20.68 8.41
CA GLY A 53 -0.64 -21.99 8.83
C GLY A 53 0.66 -21.96 9.64
N LEU A 54 1.20 -20.79 9.95
CA LEU A 54 2.32 -20.64 10.87
C LEU A 54 1.97 -21.19 12.25
N GLN A 55 2.78 -22.11 12.76
CA GLN A 55 2.52 -22.80 14.02
C GLN A 55 3.06 -22.00 15.19
N HIS A 56 2.29 -21.93 16.29
CA HIS A 56 2.75 -21.37 17.56
C HIS A 56 3.36 -22.48 18.42
N LEU A 57 4.52 -23.00 18.00
CA LEU A 57 5.30 -23.91 18.83
C LEU A 57 6.26 -23.10 19.70
N VAL A 58 6.48 -23.54 20.94
CA VAL A 58 7.39 -22.88 21.89
C VAL A 58 8.84 -22.91 21.39
N ASP A 59 9.17 -23.90 20.56
CA ASP A 59 10.50 -24.07 19.98
C ASP A 59 10.73 -23.18 18.74
N ASP A 60 9.67 -22.64 18.14
CA ASP A 60 9.73 -21.79 16.95
C ASP A 60 9.84 -20.30 17.30
N TYR A 61 10.08 -19.45 16.29
CA TYR A 61 10.13 -18.01 16.48
C TYR A 61 8.78 -17.50 17.05
N PRO A 62 8.80 -16.68 18.12
CA PRO A 62 7.57 -16.18 18.71
C PRO A 62 6.89 -15.21 17.75
N VAL A 63 5.69 -15.57 17.31
CA VAL A 63 4.88 -14.75 16.40
C VAL A 63 3.78 -14.09 17.20
N ASP A 64 4.11 -12.93 17.75
CA ASP A 64 3.29 -12.13 18.65
C ASP A 64 2.39 -11.17 17.87
N THR A 65 1.53 -11.73 17.01
CA THR A 65 0.60 -10.95 16.18
C THR A 65 -0.77 -11.63 16.09
N ILE A 66 -1.79 -10.81 15.81
CA ILE A 66 -3.10 -11.27 15.39
C ILE A 66 -3.36 -10.68 14.02
N ALA A 67 -3.53 -11.54 13.03
CA ALA A 67 -3.77 -11.12 11.65
C ALA A 67 -5.03 -11.79 11.06
N LYS A 68 -5.78 -11.06 10.25
CA LYS A 68 -6.89 -11.56 9.46
C LYS A 68 -6.85 -10.93 8.08
N ARG A 69 -7.12 -11.76 7.06
CA ARG A 69 -7.07 -11.32 5.66
C ARG A 69 -8.13 -11.99 4.83
N PHE A 70 -8.39 -11.43 3.67
CA PHE A 70 -8.99 -12.17 2.57
C PHE A 70 -7.91 -12.79 1.68
N ARG A 71 -8.25 -13.84 0.95
CA ARG A 71 -7.43 -14.30 -0.18
C ARG A 71 -7.55 -13.26 -1.30
N TYR A 72 -6.42 -12.89 -1.90
CA TYR A 72 -6.37 -11.71 -2.76
C TYR A 72 -7.26 -11.85 -4.01
N ASP A 73 -7.21 -12.99 -4.68
CA ASP A 73 -8.08 -13.32 -5.80
C ASP A 73 -9.58 -13.25 -5.44
N ALA A 74 -9.98 -13.83 -4.30
CA ALA A 74 -11.37 -13.79 -3.84
C ALA A 74 -11.81 -12.34 -3.50
N ALA A 75 -10.91 -11.52 -2.96
CA ALA A 75 -11.17 -10.11 -2.69
C ALA A 75 -11.34 -9.29 -3.97
N LEU A 76 -10.52 -9.55 -5.01
CA LEU A 76 -10.65 -8.91 -6.32
C LEU A 76 -11.96 -9.30 -7.02
N VAL A 77 -12.35 -10.57 -6.95
CA VAL A 77 -13.63 -11.04 -7.49
C VAL A 77 -14.79 -10.34 -6.80
N SER A 78 -14.80 -10.29 -5.48
CA SER A 78 -15.82 -9.58 -4.72
C SER A 78 -15.88 -8.10 -5.07
N ALA A 79 -14.73 -7.45 -5.26
CA ALA A 79 -14.64 -6.05 -5.65
C ALA A 79 -15.13 -5.80 -7.08
N LEU A 80 -14.87 -6.71 -8.02
CA LEU A 80 -15.37 -6.61 -9.39
C LEU A 80 -16.88 -6.81 -9.47
N MET A 81 -17.43 -7.77 -8.71
CA MET A 81 -18.88 -8.00 -8.65
C MET A 81 -19.63 -6.83 -7.99
N ASP A 82 -19.04 -6.20 -6.98
CA ASP A 82 -19.57 -4.97 -6.37
C ASP A 82 -19.65 -3.79 -7.37
N MET A 83 -18.86 -3.83 -8.45
CA MET A 83 -18.78 -2.82 -9.49
C MET A 83 -19.41 -3.27 -10.82
N GLU A 84 -20.22 -4.35 -10.80
CA GLU A 84 -20.85 -4.90 -12.01
C GLU A 84 -21.69 -3.85 -12.75
N GLU A 85 -22.50 -3.09 -12.03
CA GLU A 85 -23.33 -2.01 -12.60
C GLU A 85 -22.48 -0.90 -13.22
N ASP A 86 -21.39 -0.48 -12.56
CA ASP A 86 -20.47 0.55 -13.06
C ASP A 86 -19.76 0.09 -14.35
N ILE A 87 -19.39 -1.19 -14.43
CA ILE A 87 -18.77 -1.78 -15.63
C ILE A 87 -19.77 -1.76 -16.80
N PHE A 88 -21.04 -2.09 -16.57
CA PHE A 88 -22.08 -2.05 -17.60
C PHE A 88 -22.43 -0.63 -18.04
N GLU A 89 -22.53 0.30 -17.10
CA GLU A 89 -22.70 1.71 -17.44
C GLU A 89 -21.52 2.23 -18.27
N GLY A 90 -20.30 1.84 -17.89
CA GLY A 90 -19.08 2.12 -18.63
C GLY A 90 -19.12 1.60 -20.07
N LEU A 91 -19.47 0.33 -20.27
CA LEU A 91 -19.59 -0.27 -21.61
C LEU A 91 -20.61 0.48 -22.47
N LYS A 92 -21.78 0.75 -21.89
CA LYS A 92 -22.85 1.49 -22.56
C LYS A 92 -22.44 2.91 -22.93
N SER A 93 -21.69 3.59 -22.06
CA SER A 93 -21.19 4.95 -22.31
C SER A 93 -20.20 5.04 -23.48
N GLN A 94 -19.55 3.91 -23.80
CA GLN A 94 -18.60 3.77 -24.90
C GLN A 94 -19.22 3.12 -26.15
N ASP A 95 -20.56 3.04 -26.21
CA ASP A 95 -21.31 2.38 -27.30
C ASP A 95 -20.91 0.90 -27.53
N LEU A 96 -20.43 0.22 -26.48
CA LEU A 96 -20.10 -1.20 -26.51
C LEU A 96 -21.28 -2.04 -26.02
N GLY A 97 -21.43 -3.24 -26.58
CA GLY A 97 -22.44 -4.20 -26.14
C GLY A 97 -22.16 -4.71 -24.72
N ASP A 98 -23.22 -4.94 -23.96
CA ASP A 98 -23.16 -5.60 -22.65
C ASP A 98 -22.57 -7.02 -22.74
N TYR A 99 -22.74 -7.70 -23.86
CA TYR A 99 -22.24 -9.05 -24.13
C TYR A 99 -20.72 -9.15 -24.37
N VAL A 100 -19.98 -8.05 -24.30
CA VAL A 100 -18.54 -8.04 -24.54
C VAL A 100 -17.81 -8.80 -23.42
N LYS A 101 -16.93 -9.74 -23.83
CA LYS A 101 -16.27 -10.70 -22.93
C LYS A 101 -14.87 -10.30 -22.46
N GLY A 102 -14.26 -9.28 -23.07
CA GLY A 102 -12.88 -8.87 -22.76
C GLY A 102 -11.83 -9.40 -23.77
N PRO A 103 -10.54 -9.36 -23.42
CA PRO A 103 -10.02 -9.19 -22.06
C PRO A 103 -10.13 -7.75 -21.54
N PHE A 104 -10.63 -7.61 -20.31
CA PHE A 104 -10.59 -6.38 -19.54
C PHE A 104 -9.26 -6.32 -18.78
N THR A 105 -8.60 -5.17 -18.77
CA THR A 105 -7.41 -4.90 -17.97
C THR A 105 -7.79 -4.00 -16.81
N VAL A 106 -7.60 -4.50 -15.59
CA VAL A 106 -7.91 -3.83 -14.33
C VAL A 106 -6.61 -3.32 -13.72
N VAL A 107 -6.51 -2.02 -13.49
CA VAL A 107 -5.38 -1.41 -12.80
C VAL A 107 -5.71 -1.29 -11.32
N ILE A 108 -4.89 -1.89 -10.47
CA ILE A 108 -5.06 -1.91 -9.02
C ILE A 108 -3.99 -1.05 -8.37
N LYS A 109 -4.40 -0.09 -7.54
CA LYS A 109 -3.50 0.58 -6.60
C LYS A 109 -3.40 -0.26 -5.34
N GLU A 110 -2.20 -0.69 -4.98
CA GLU A 110 -1.94 -1.35 -3.71
C GLU A 110 -1.41 -0.32 -2.70
N SER A 111 -1.81 -0.46 -1.45
CA SER A 111 -1.44 0.46 -0.38
C SER A 111 -1.18 -0.32 0.90
N CYS A 112 -0.12 0.05 1.61
CA CYS A 112 0.20 -0.53 2.91
C CYS A 112 0.65 0.59 3.83
N ASP A 113 0.07 0.64 5.03
CA ASP A 113 0.37 1.68 6.02
C ASP A 113 0.47 1.09 7.42
N GLY A 114 1.49 1.53 8.17
CA GLY A 114 1.65 1.28 9.59
C GLY A 114 0.97 2.36 10.43
N MET A 115 0.25 1.93 11.46
CA MET A 115 -0.45 2.78 12.41
C MET A 115 0.15 2.58 13.80
N GLY A 116 0.51 3.68 14.45
CA GLY A 116 0.85 3.71 15.87
C GLY A 116 -0.39 3.93 16.75
N ASP A 117 -0.18 3.88 18.07
CA ASP A 117 -1.18 4.20 19.09
C ASP A 117 -2.46 3.33 19.00
N VAL A 118 -2.30 2.05 18.63
CA VAL A 118 -3.39 1.08 18.57
C VAL A 118 -3.43 0.28 19.87
N SER A 119 -4.24 0.71 20.84
CA SER A 119 -4.23 0.11 22.18
C SER A 119 -4.51 -1.39 22.21
N GLU A 120 -3.67 -2.12 22.93
CA GLU A 120 -3.89 -3.54 23.22
C GLU A 120 -5.12 -3.72 24.13
N LYS A 121 -5.87 -4.80 23.92
CA LYS A 121 -7.01 -5.15 24.77
C LYS A 121 -6.62 -6.22 25.77
N HIS A 122 -7.16 -6.11 26.99
CA HIS A 122 -7.15 -7.24 27.91
C HIS A 122 -7.91 -8.44 27.32
N GLY A 123 -7.41 -9.65 27.55
CA GLY A 123 -8.06 -10.87 27.11
C GLY A 123 -7.12 -12.07 27.07
N CYS A 124 -7.63 -13.19 26.58
CA CYS A 124 -6.80 -14.33 26.23
C CYS A 124 -6.22 -14.10 24.82
N GLY A 125 -4.90 -14.24 24.67
CA GLY A 125 -4.21 -14.06 23.39
C GLY A 125 -2.70 -13.91 23.59
N PRO A 126 -1.92 -13.86 22.50
CA PRO A 126 -0.53 -13.45 22.58
C PRO A 126 -0.44 -11.99 23.06
N VAL A 127 0.71 -11.62 23.61
CA VAL A 127 1.03 -10.20 23.83
C VAL A 127 1.22 -9.59 22.45
N VAL A 128 0.48 -8.52 22.12
CA VAL A 128 0.54 -7.90 20.79
C VAL A 128 1.08 -6.48 20.89
N PRO A 129 1.80 -5.97 19.87
CA PRO A 129 2.26 -4.60 19.86
C PRO A 129 1.07 -3.62 19.79
N GLU A 130 1.21 -2.43 20.38
CA GLU A 130 0.24 -1.34 20.27
C GLU A 130 0.32 -0.60 18.91
N LYS A 131 0.44 -1.39 17.84
CA LYS A 131 0.61 -0.97 16.46
C LYS A 131 -0.19 -1.90 15.55
N ALA A 132 -0.58 -1.38 14.41
CA ALA A 132 -1.22 -2.16 13.38
C ALA A 132 -0.61 -1.89 12.01
N VAL A 133 -0.66 -2.87 11.13
CA VAL A 133 -0.38 -2.71 9.71
C VAL A 133 -1.64 -3.08 8.94
N ARG A 134 -1.97 -2.25 7.95
CA ARG A 134 -3.09 -2.49 7.06
C ARG A 134 -2.61 -2.53 5.62
N PHE A 135 -2.88 -3.64 4.95
CA PHE A 135 -2.71 -3.79 3.51
C PHE A 135 -4.08 -3.69 2.83
N SER A 136 -4.18 -2.85 1.80
CA SER A 136 -5.43 -2.53 1.09
C SER A 136 -5.20 -2.40 -0.41
N PHE A 137 -6.29 -2.41 -1.18
CA PHE A 137 -6.25 -2.16 -2.60
C PHE A 137 -7.42 -1.29 -3.07
N THR A 138 -7.25 -0.65 -4.23
CA THR A 138 -8.28 0.13 -4.90
C THR A 138 -8.27 -0.21 -6.38
N LEU A 139 -9.45 -0.46 -6.97
CA LEU A 139 -9.61 -0.59 -8.41
C LEU A 139 -9.56 0.83 -9.00
N MET A 140 -8.48 1.16 -9.70
CA MET A 140 -8.25 2.51 -10.22
C MET A 140 -8.93 2.71 -11.56
N SER A 141 -8.82 1.74 -12.45
CA SER A 141 -9.45 1.79 -13.76
C SER A 141 -9.64 0.40 -14.34
N ILE A 142 -10.64 0.29 -15.22
CA ILE A 142 -10.90 -0.89 -16.02
C ILE A 142 -10.91 -0.44 -17.48
N THR A 143 -10.09 -1.08 -18.29
CA THR A 143 -10.00 -0.82 -19.74
C THR A 143 -10.27 -2.09 -20.52
N ILE A 144 -10.76 -1.99 -21.73
CA ILE A 144 -10.91 -3.11 -22.65
C ILE A 144 -10.16 -2.84 -23.95
N ALA A 145 -9.47 -3.86 -24.46
CA ALA A 145 -8.87 -3.80 -25.78
C ALA A 145 -9.97 -4.01 -26.84
N HIS A 146 -10.23 -3.00 -27.66
CA HIS A 146 -11.21 -3.06 -28.75
C HIS A 146 -10.65 -2.38 -30.00
N SER A 147 -10.66 -3.07 -31.14
CA SER A 147 -10.22 -2.51 -32.44
C SER A 147 -8.83 -1.85 -32.42
N ASN A 148 -7.86 -2.45 -31.71
CA ASN A 148 -6.48 -1.97 -31.49
C ASN A 148 -6.33 -0.72 -30.60
N GLU A 149 -7.39 -0.29 -29.91
CA GLU A 149 -7.33 0.77 -28.90
C GLU A 149 -7.72 0.22 -27.52
N ASN A 150 -7.19 0.83 -26.45
CA ASN A 150 -7.60 0.54 -25.08
C ASN A 150 -8.67 1.55 -24.67
N ILE A 151 -9.92 1.10 -24.63
CA ILE A 151 -11.06 1.92 -24.25
C ILE A 151 -11.23 1.82 -22.74
N LYS A 152 -11.30 2.96 -22.06
CA LYS A 152 -11.52 3.03 -20.60
C LYS A 152 -13.02 2.90 -20.31
N ILE A 153 -13.38 1.88 -19.52
CA ILE A 153 -14.75 1.54 -19.12
C ILE A 153 -15.07 2.12 -17.75
N PHE A 154 -14.11 2.06 -16.84
CA PHE A 154 -14.24 2.60 -15.50
C PHE A 154 -12.97 3.35 -15.10
N GLU A 155 -13.13 4.42 -14.32
CA GLU A 155 -12.06 5.10 -13.61
C GLU A 155 -12.58 5.65 -12.30
N GLU A 156 -11.84 5.39 -11.22
CA GLU A 156 -12.20 5.84 -9.88
C GLU A 156 -12.05 7.36 -9.80
N ASN A 157 -13.18 8.04 -9.59
CA ASN A 157 -13.27 9.50 -9.55
C ASN A 157 -12.59 10.09 -8.30
N LYS A 158 -12.54 9.33 -7.20
CA LYS A 158 -11.94 9.76 -5.93
C LYS A 158 -10.96 8.70 -5.44
N PRO A 159 -9.78 8.54 -6.09
CA PRO A 159 -8.88 7.41 -5.86
C PRO A 159 -8.23 7.37 -4.47
N ASN A 160 -8.34 8.44 -3.68
CA ASN A 160 -7.86 8.53 -2.31
C ASN A 160 -9.01 8.62 -1.29
N SER A 161 -10.24 8.29 -1.70
CA SER A 161 -11.39 8.16 -0.81
C SER A 161 -11.25 6.92 0.06
N GLU A 162 -11.65 7.02 1.33
CA GLU A 162 -11.76 5.88 2.23
C GLU A 162 -12.79 4.84 1.74
N LEU A 163 -13.75 5.26 0.90
CA LEU A 163 -14.81 4.39 0.38
C LEU A 163 -14.32 3.38 -0.67
N CYS A 164 -13.30 3.74 -1.45
CA CYS A 164 -12.77 2.88 -2.51
C CYS A 164 -11.51 2.09 -2.07
N CYS A 165 -10.96 2.40 -0.89
CA CYS A 165 -9.81 1.69 -0.32
C CYS A 165 -10.29 0.43 0.41
N LYS A 166 -10.34 -0.69 -0.31
CA LYS A 166 -10.85 -1.97 0.20
C LYS A 166 -9.76 -2.66 1.04
N PRO A 167 -10.03 -2.98 2.33
CA PRO A 167 -9.05 -3.63 3.19
C PRO A 167 -8.85 -5.10 2.78
N LEU A 168 -7.60 -5.54 2.74
CA LEU A 168 -7.23 -6.90 2.34
C LEU A 168 -6.63 -7.70 3.49
N CYS A 169 -5.73 -7.08 4.27
CA CYS A 169 -5.11 -7.68 5.45
C CYS A 169 -4.99 -6.66 6.56
N LEU A 170 -5.34 -7.09 7.77
CA LEU A 170 -5.17 -6.34 9.01
C LEU A 170 -4.32 -7.20 9.95
N MET A 171 -3.27 -6.62 10.49
CA MET A 171 -2.44 -7.28 11.50
C MET A 171 -2.10 -6.32 12.64
N LEU A 172 -2.04 -6.83 13.86
CA LEU A 172 -1.45 -6.15 15.00
C LEU A 172 0.05 -6.43 15.01
N ALA A 173 0.82 -5.59 14.32
CA ALA A 173 2.25 -5.74 14.14
C ALA A 173 2.89 -4.35 14.00
N ASP A 174 4.20 -4.29 14.24
CA ASP A 174 5.02 -3.13 13.85
C ASP A 174 5.48 -3.33 12.41
N GLU A 175 5.31 -2.35 11.54
CA GLU A 175 5.85 -2.41 10.16
C GLU A 175 7.39 -2.51 10.13
N SER A 176 8.04 -2.17 11.24
CA SER A 176 9.49 -2.28 11.42
C SER A 176 9.95 -3.63 11.99
N ASP A 177 9.02 -4.51 12.37
CA ASP A 177 9.30 -5.92 12.66
C ASP A 177 9.23 -6.69 11.33
N HIS A 178 10.37 -6.80 10.66
CA HIS A 178 10.48 -7.35 9.31
C HIS A 178 10.07 -8.83 9.26
N GLU A 179 10.42 -9.61 10.28
CA GLU A 179 10.11 -11.02 10.38
C GLU A 179 8.59 -11.25 10.43
N THR A 180 7.89 -10.57 11.35
CA THR A 180 6.42 -10.66 11.44
C THR A 180 5.76 -10.10 10.19
N PHE A 181 6.20 -8.95 9.70
CA PHE A 181 5.63 -8.30 8.52
C PHE A 181 5.71 -9.19 7.27
N THR A 182 6.88 -9.76 6.99
CA THR A 182 7.08 -10.65 5.84
C THR A 182 6.35 -11.99 6.01
N ALA A 183 6.31 -12.56 7.22
CA ALA A 183 5.56 -13.79 7.48
C ALA A 183 4.07 -13.63 7.15
N ILE A 184 3.45 -12.51 7.56
CA ILE A 184 2.03 -12.26 7.33
C ILE A 184 1.72 -11.86 5.87
N LEU A 185 2.57 -11.05 5.23
CA LEU A 185 2.28 -10.56 3.87
C LEU A 185 2.78 -11.48 2.75
N SER A 186 3.69 -12.43 3.02
CA SER A 186 4.25 -13.28 1.95
C SER A 186 3.22 -14.13 1.22
N PRO A 187 2.12 -14.61 1.84
CA PRO A 187 1.04 -15.26 1.12
C PRO A 187 0.34 -14.32 0.13
N LEU A 188 0.13 -13.05 0.49
CA LEU A 188 -0.48 -12.06 -0.40
C LEU A 188 0.44 -11.73 -1.58
N VAL A 189 1.75 -11.60 -1.34
CA VAL A 189 2.73 -11.39 -2.41
C VAL A 189 2.75 -12.60 -3.36
N ALA A 190 2.70 -13.83 -2.83
CA ALA A 190 2.64 -15.04 -3.65
C ALA A 190 1.35 -15.11 -4.49
N GLU A 191 0.20 -14.78 -3.90
CA GLU A 191 -1.09 -14.68 -4.59
C GLU A 191 -1.04 -13.62 -5.70
N ARG A 192 -0.50 -12.43 -5.40
CA ARG A 192 -0.30 -11.33 -6.35
C ARG A 192 0.58 -11.74 -7.54
N GLU A 193 1.73 -12.35 -7.30
CA GLU A 193 2.64 -12.79 -8.36
C GLU A 193 2.01 -13.87 -9.25
N ALA A 194 1.24 -14.80 -8.66
CA ALA A 194 0.51 -15.79 -9.45
C ALA A 194 -0.49 -15.12 -10.40
N MET A 195 -1.26 -14.13 -9.90
CA MET A 195 -2.29 -13.42 -10.67
C MET A 195 -1.72 -12.60 -11.83
N LYS A 196 -0.49 -12.06 -11.71
CA LYS A 196 0.17 -11.29 -12.80
C LYS A 196 0.35 -12.08 -14.09
N SER A 197 0.39 -13.41 -14.02
CA SER A 197 0.64 -14.30 -15.15
C SER A 197 -0.58 -15.13 -15.58
N SER A 198 -1.78 -14.75 -15.10
CA SER A 198 -3.02 -15.47 -15.35
C SER A 198 -4.17 -14.52 -15.71
N GLU A 199 -5.26 -15.09 -16.21
CA GLU A 199 -6.50 -14.39 -16.56
C GLU A 199 -7.65 -14.92 -15.69
N LEU A 200 -8.41 -14.01 -15.10
CA LEU A 200 -9.60 -14.35 -14.30
C LEU A 200 -10.81 -14.47 -15.22
N ILE A 201 -11.56 -15.55 -15.09
CA ILE A 201 -12.86 -15.76 -15.71
C ILE A 201 -13.92 -15.60 -14.62
N LEU A 202 -14.78 -14.61 -14.80
CA LEU A 202 -15.83 -14.26 -13.85
C LEU A 202 -17.16 -14.07 -14.59
N GLU A 203 -18.20 -14.73 -14.10
CA GLU A 203 -19.55 -14.58 -14.63
C GLU A 203 -20.20 -13.31 -14.07
N MET A 204 -20.60 -12.43 -14.98
CA MET A 204 -21.37 -11.21 -14.67
C MET A 204 -22.62 -11.24 -15.57
N ASP A 205 -23.81 -11.07 -14.99
CA ASP A 205 -25.11 -11.19 -15.68
C ASP A 205 -25.21 -12.39 -16.66
N GLY A 206 -24.75 -13.58 -16.23
CA GLY A 206 -24.79 -14.81 -17.04
C GLY A 206 -23.76 -14.91 -18.17
N ILE A 207 -22.85 -13.94 -18.31
CA ILE A 207 -21.81 -13.92 -19.34
C ILE A 207 -20.42 -14.03 -18.70
N PRO A 208 -19.61 -15.05 -19.07
CA PRO A 208 -18.24 -15.16 -18.59
C PRO A 208 -17.36 -14.09 -19.24
N ARG A 209 -16.76 -13.24 -18.41
CA ARG A 209 -15.84 -12.17 -18.79
C ARG A 209 -14.42 -12.48 -18.30
N VAL A 210 -13.45 -12.05 -19.10
CA VAL A 210 -12.02 -12.30 -18.88
C VAL A 210 -11.36 -11.02 -18.38
N PHE A 211 -10.66 -11.10 -17.25
CA PHE A 211 -9.95 -9.99 -16.61
C PHE A 211 -8.46 -10.27 -16.44
N LYS A 212 -7.65 -9.24 -16.67
CA LYS A 212 -6.21 -9.18 -16.43
C LYS A 212 -5.93 -8.10 -15.40
N PHE A 213 -4.89 -8.28 -14.61
CA PHE A 213 -4.58 -7.36 -13.52
C PHE A 213 -3.20 -6.73 -13.68
N ILE A 214 -3.15 -5.42 -13.43
CA ILE A 214 -1.90 -4.66 -13.30
C ILE A 214 -1.87 -4.11 -11.88
N PHE A 215 -1.00 -4.68 -11.05
CA PHE A 215 -0.79 -4.23 -9.67
C PHE A 215 0.21 -3.07 -9.65
N ARG A 216 -0.17 -1.96 -9.03
CA ARG A 216 0.67 -0.77 -8.86
C ARG A 216 0.81 -0.48 -7.38
N GLY A 217 1.93 -0.92 -6.79
CA GLY A 217 2.26 -0.62 -5.42
C GLY A 217 2.74 0.81 -5.25
N THR A 218 1.83 1.77 -5.05
CA THR A 218 2.14 3.21 -4.93
C THR A 218 1.68 3.85 -3.63
N GLY A 219 0.78 3.22 -2.87
CA GLY A 219 0.29 3.77 -1.60
C GLY A 219 1.15 3.35 -0.40
N TYR A 220 2.45 3.65 -0.48
CA TYR A 220 3.45 3.32 0.54
C TYR A 220 4.23 4.60 0.88
N ASP A 221 4.48 4.86 2.16
CA ASP A 221 5.38 5.94 2.53
C ASP A 221 6.85 5.58 2.19
N GLU A 222 7.75 6.56 2.16
CA GLU A 222 9.15 6.31 1.78
C GLU A 222 9.83 5.31 2.73
N LYS A 223 9.46 5.32 4.02
CA LYS A 223 10.01 4.41 5.02
C LYS A 223 9.69 2.96 4.64
N LEU A 224 8.43 2.67 4.36
CA LEU A 224 7.97 1.34 4.02
C LEU A 224 8.47 0.90 2.65
N VAL A 225 8.50 1.81 1.65
CA VAL A 225 9.13 1.51 0.34
C VAL A 225 10.58 1.05 0.54
N ARG A 226 11.37 1.75 1.35
CA ARG A 226 12.76 1.38 1.61
C ARG A 226 12.87 0.01 2.26
N GLU A 227 12.02 -0.27 3.25
CA GLU A 227 11.98 -1.55 3.95
C GLU A 227 11.65 -2.72 3.00
N VAL A 228 10.60 -2.59 2.19
CA VAL A 228 10.13 -3.68 1.31
C VAL A 228 10.93 -3.84 0.02
N GLU A 229 11.62 -2.79 -0.43
CA GLU A 229 12.54 -2.81 -1.58
C GLU A 229 14.02 -3.01 -1.18
N GLY A 230 14.29 -3.29 0.10
CA GLY A 230 15.62 -3.63 0.58
C GLY A 230 16.65 -2.49 0.57
N LEU A 231 16.17 -1.25 0.58
CA LEU A 231 16.98 -0.04 0.58
C LEU A 231 17.37 0.34 2.01
N GLU A 232 18.53 0.96 2.17
CA GLU A 232 18.84 1.64 3.44
C GLU A 232 17.77 2.68 3.82
N ALA A 233 17.59 2.88 5.13
CA ALA A 233 16.63 3.83 5.69
C ALA A 233 16.83 5.28 5.19
N SER A 234 15.82 6.14 5.35
CA SER A 234 15.79 7.52 4.83
C SER A 234 16.93 8.44 5.32
N GLY A 235 17.65 8.05 6.37
CA GLY A 235 18.87 8.71 6.84
C GLY A 235 20.10 8.49 5.96
N SER A 236 20.03 7.57 4.98
CA SER A 236 21.15 7.20 4.12
C SER A 236 21.74 8.37 3.32
N THR A 237 22.98 8.16 2.86
CA THR A 237 23.59 8.99 1.80
C THR A 237 22.87 8.80 0.47
N TYR A 238 22.28 7.63 0.19
CA TYR A 238 21.45 7.39 -1.00
C TYR A 238 20.01 7.82 -0.71
N ILE A 239 19.66 9.01 -1.18
CA ILE A 239 18.45 9.71 -0.71
C ILE A 239 17.18 9.34 -1.46
N CYS A 240 17.28 8.68 -2.60
CA CYS A 240 16.15 8.48 -3.49
C CYS A 240 15.79 7.00 -3.61
N THR A 241 14.49 6.69 -3.59
CA THR A 241 13.98 5.34 -3.90
C THR A 241 13.83 5.11 -5.40
N LEU A 242 14.00 6.15 -6.23
CA LEU A 242 13.82 6.10 -7.68
C LEU A 242 15.15 6.14 -8.46
N CYS A 243 16.21 6.75 -7.91
CA CYS A 243 17.51 6.89 -8.56
C CYS A 243 18.68 6.62 -7.60
N ASP A 244 19.90 6.64 -8.13
CA ASP A 244 21.11 6.29 -7.38
C ASP A 244 21.87 7.48 -6.80
N ALA A 245 21.30 8.68 -6.93
CA ALA A 245 21.96 9.90 -6.49
C ALA A 245 22.21 9.91 -4.98
N THR A 246 23.42 10.30 -4.60
CA THR A 246 23.74 10.61 -3.21
C THR A 246 23.14 11.96 -2.80
N ARG A 247 23.01 12.20 -1.49
CA ARG A 247 22.53 13.47 -0.92
C ARG A 247 23.35 14.66 -1.44
N LEU A 248 24.66 14.48 -1.54
CA LEU A 248 25.58 15.51 -2.00
C LEU A 248 25.39 15.80 -3.50
N GLU A 249 25.30 14.76 -4.33
CA GLU A 249 25.05 14.92 -5.77
C GLU A 249 23.70 15.57 -6.04
N ALA A 250 22.64 15.10 -5.37
CA ALA A 250 21.31 15.66 -5.49
C ALA A 250 21.27 17.13 -5.07
N SER A 251 22.02 17.53 -4.04
CA SER A 251 22.10 18.94 -3.61
C SER A 251 22.77 19.87 -4.63
N LYS A 252 23.62 19.32 -5.53
CA LYS A 252 24.30 20.08 -6.58
C LYS A 252 23.50 20.11 -7.88
N ASN A 253 22.94 18.97 -8.29
CA ASN A 253 22.21 18.82 -9.55
C ASN A 253 20.75 19.27 -9.44
N LEU A 254 20.09 18.94 -8.31
CA LEU A 254 18.70 19.23 -7.94
C LEU A 254 17.65 18.59 -8.87
N ILE A 255 17.69 18.86 -10.18
CA ILE A 255 16.57 18.60 -11.08
C ILE A 255 16.86 17.58 -12.20
N LEU A 256 18.13 17.34 -12.58
CA LEU A 256 18.46 16.46 -13.71
C LEU A 256 18.76 15.04 -13.23
N HIS A 257 17.72 14.31 -12.85
CA HIS A 257 17.80 12.90 -12.49
C HIS A 257 16.77 12.11 -13.31
N SER A 258 17.08 10.85 -13.60
CA SER A 258 16.15 9.89 -14.22
C SER A 258 15.82 8.78 -13.23
N ILE A 259 14.65 8.16 -13.40
CA ILE A 259 14.30 6.93 -12.66
C ILE A 259 15.21 5.81 -13.19
N THR A 260 15.98 5.19 -12.31
CA THR A 260 16.85 4.04 -12.63
C THR A 260 16.40 2.80 -11.88
N ARG A 261 16.10 2.94 -10.59
CA ARG A 261 15.72 1.83 -9.72
C ARG A 261 14.39 1.20 -10.13
N ASN A 262 14.32 -0.11 -9.96
CA ASN A 262 13.10 -0.91 -10.02
C ASN A 262 13.30 -2.20 -9.20
N HIS A 263 12.20 -2.90 -8.93
CA HIS A 263 12.22 -4.10 -8.09
C HIS A 263 13.18 -5.20 -8.58
N ALA A 264 13.21 -5.46 -9.89
CA ALA A 264 14.09 -6.47 -10.48
C ALA A 264 15.57 -6.11 -10.32
N GLU A 265 15.92 -4.86 -10.56
CA GLU A 265 17.28 -4.37 -10.34
C GLU A 265 17.67 -4.42 -8.85
N ASN A 266 16.76 -4.09 -7.93
CA ASN A 266 17.04 -4.21 -6.50
C ASN A 266 17.33 -5.68 -6.10
N LEU A 267 16.62 -6.66 -6.68
CA LEU A 267 16.90 -8.07 -6.43
C LEU A 267 18.31 -8.46 -6.91
N GLU A 268 18.70 -8.01 -8.11
CA GLU A 268 20.05 -8.25 -8.65
C GLU A 268 21.14 -7.59 -7.78
N ARG A 269 20.91 -6.36 -7.34
CA ARG A 269 21.80 -5.63 -6.44
C ARG A 269 21.93 -6.32 -5.08
N TYR A 270 20.84 -6.88 -4.55
CA TYR A 270 20.90 -7.68 -3.33
C TYR A 270 21.71 -8.96 -3.52
N GLU A 271 21.55 -9.69 -4.63
CA GLU A 271 22.37 -10.87 -4.88
C GLU A 271 23.86 -10.52 -5.02
N MET A 272 24.17 -9.36 -5.61
CA MET A 272 25.52 -8.82 -5.65
C MET A 272 26.07 -8.49 -4.25
N TRP A 273 25.25 -7.84 -3.41
CA TRP A 273 25.59 -7.56 -2.00
C TRP A 273 25.86 -8.83 -1.21
N ARG A 274 24.96 -9.82 -1.29
CA ARG A 274 25.05 -11.06 -0.52
C ARG A 274 26.21 -11.95 -0.96
N SER A 275 26.51 -12.02 -2.26
CA SER A 275 27.55 -12.89 -2.80
C SER A 275 28.94 -12.26 -2.84
N ASN A 276 29.03 -10.92 -2.86
CA ASN A 276 30.27 -10.14 -3.01
C ASN A 276 31.26 -10.78 -4.01
N PRO A 277 30.90 -10.90 -5.30
CA PRO A 277 31.67 -11.65 -6.28
C PRO A 277 33.01 -10.99 -6.61
N TYR A 278 33.17 -9.70 -6.28
CA TYR A 278 34.38 -8.92 -6.53
C TYR A 278 35.29 -8.81 -5.29
N HIS A 279 34.91 -9.42 -4.16
CA HIS A 279 35.65 -9.35 -2.90
C HIS A 279 35.96 -7.92 -2.44
N GLU A 280 35.01 -7.02 -2.64
CA GLU A 280 35.12 -5.62 -2.28
C GLU A 280 35.01 -5.43 -0.76
N SER A 281 35.60 -4.35 -0.25
CA SER A 281 35.31 -3.90 1.11
C SER A 281 33.84 -3.49 1.25
N VAL A 282 33.34 -3.38 2.48
CA VAL A 282 31.93 -3.05 2.74
C VAL A 282 31.51 -1.71 2.12
N ASP A 283 32.38 -0.70 2.16
CA ASP A 283 32.07 0.64 1.63
C ASP A 283 32.05 0.65 0.09
N GLU A 284 32.98 -0.06 -0.54
CA GLU A 284 33.03 -0.23 -2.00
C GLU A 284 31.82 -1.03 -2.51
N LEU A 285 31.49 -2.13 -1.82
CA LEU A 285 30.34 -2.95 -2.16
C LEU A 285 29.04 -2.18 -1.98
N ARG A 286 28.90 -1.43 -0.87
CA ARG A 286 27.75 -0.54 -0.61
C ARG A 286 27.58 0.50 -1.71
N ASP A 287 28.68 1.08 -2.18
CA ASP A 287 28.61 2.01 -3.31
C ASP A 287 28.24 1.31 -4.61
N ARG A 288 28.76 0.11 -4.88
CA ARG A 288 28.39 -0.67 -6.06
C ARG A 288 26.89 -0.95 -6.12
N VAL A 289 26.30 -1.38 -5.00
CA VAL A 289 24.87 -1.72 -4.92
C VAL A 289 23.97 -0.53 -4.58
N LYS A 290 24.57 0.66 -4.42
CA LYS A 290 23.89 1.94 -4.12
C LYS A 290 22.95 1.82 -2.91
N GLY A 291 23.41 1.17 -1.84
CA GLY A 291 22.65 1.04 -0.59
C GLY A 291 21.51 0.01 -0.60
N VAL A 292 21.45 -0.91 -1.56
CA VAL A 292 20.60 -2.11 -1.45
C VAL A 292 21.34 -3.15 -0.60
N SER A 293 20.85 -3.41 0.61
CA SER A 293 21.54 -4.29 1.57
C SER A 293 20.63 -5.35 2.21
N SER A 294 19.33 -5.26 1.96
CA SER A 294 18.33 -6.28 2.33
C SER A 294 17.65 -6.81 1.07
N LYS A 295 17.03 -7.99 1.16
CA LYS A 295 16.36 -8.59 0.01
C LYS A 295 15.02 -7.90 -0.24
N PRO A 296 14.76 -7.37 -1.43
CA PRO A 296 13.43 -6.89 -1.79
C PRO A 296 12.39 -8.01 -1.65
N PHE A 297 11.22 -7.65 -1.14
CA PHE A 297 10.14 -8.57 -0.80
C PHE A 297 8.83 -8.24 -1.50
N ILE A 298 8.45 -6.96 -1.61
CA ILE A 298 7.24 -6.51 -2.32
C ILE A 298 7.66 -5.64 -3.49
N GLU A 299 7.17 -5.95 -4.69
CA GLU A 299 7.35 -5.08 -5.86
C GLU A 299 6.51 -3.81 -5.72
N THR A 300 7.19 -2.67 -5.59
CA THR A 300 6.59 -1.35 -5.61
C THR A 300 6.82 -0.67 -6.97
N VAL A 301 6.00 0.32 -7.28
CA VAL A 301 6.21 1.16 -8.47
C VAL A 301 7.06 2.35 -8.06
N PRO A 302 8.20 2.63 -8.73
CA PRO A 302 8.99 3.83 -8.49
C PRO A 302 8.15 5.09 -8.70
N SER A 303 7.71 5.67 -7.59
CA SER A 303 6.77 6.78 -7.56
C SER A 303 6.97 7.60 -6.28
N ILE A 304 6.14 8.62 -6.10
CA ILE A 304 6.14 9.49 -4.93
C ILE A 304 4.76 9.44 -4.33
N ASP A 305 4.68 9.15 -3.03
CA ASP A 305 3.43 9.35 -2.30
C ASP A 305 3.20 10.85 -2.09
N ALA A 306 2.12 11.36 -2.67
CA ALA A 306 1.79 12.77 -2.65
C ALA A 306 1.55 13.27 -1.21
N LEU A 307 0.91 12.46 -0.35
CA LEU A 307 0.58 12.87 1.01
C LEU A 307 1.86 13.11 1.83
N HIS A 308 2.74 12.12 1.90
CA HIS A 308 3.99 12.26 2.65
C HIS A 308 4.97 13.25 1.99
N CYS A 309 4.91 13.42 0.66
CA CYS A 309 5.65 14.48 -0.03
C CYS A 309 5.22 15.88 0.43
N ASP A 310 3.90 16.15 0.47
CA ASP A 310 3.37 17.42 0.94
C ASP A 310 3.71 17.68 2.41
N ILE A 311 3.53 16.68 3.28
CA ILE A 311 3.88 16.77 4.72
C ILE A 311 5.38 17.03 4.89
N GLY A 312 6.22 16.31 4.14
CA GLY A 312 7.68 16.45 4.17
C GLY A 312 8.13 17.84 3.71
N ASN A 313 7.62 18.31 2.58
CA ASN A 313 7.90 19.63 2.04
C ASN A 313 7.43 20.72 3.01
N ALA A 314 6.19 20.65 3.50
CA ALA A 314 5.67 21.61 4.48
C ALA A 314 6.51 21.64 5.77
N THR A 315 6.99 20.48 6.23
CA THR A 315 7.89 20.38 7.38
C THR A 315 9.23 21.06 7.12
N GLU A 316 9.78 20.94 5.90
CA GLU A 316 11.03 21.61 5.55
C GLU A 316 10.85 23.13 5.40
N PHE A 317 9.76 23.59 4.78
CA PHE A 317 9.39 25.01 4.75
C PHE A 317 9.18 25.57 6.16
N TYR A 318 8.55 24.82 7.06
CA TYR A 318 8.39 25.22 8.45
C TYR A 318 9.73 25.40 9.17
N LYS A 319 10.75 24.59 8.86
CA LYS A 319 12.12 24.81 9.36
C LYS A 319 12.78 26.03 8.72
N ILE A 320 12.63 26.22 7.40
CA ILE A 320 13.15 27.39 6.69
C ILE A 320 12.61 28.67 7.32
N PHE A 321 11.30 28.77 7.57
CA PHE A 321 10.71 29.94 8.22
C PHE A 321 11.30 30.22 9.61
N GLN A 322 11.59 29.18 10.40
CA GLN A 322 12.26 29.35 11.69
C GLN A 322 13.68 29.90 11.53
N PHE A 323 14.43 29.40 10.55
CA PHE A 323 15.80 29.83 10.29
C PHE A 323 15.87 31.24 9.71
N GLU A 324 14.89 31.65 8.91
CA GLU A 324 14.78 33.02 8.40
C GLU A 324 14.44 34.01 9.52
N ILE A 325 13.55 33.65 10.47
CA ILE A 325 13.31 34.46 11.69
C ILE A 325 14.60 34.64 12.50
N GLY A 326 15.44 33.60 12.52
CA GLY A 326 16.73 33.61 13.22
C GLY A 326 17.88 34.25 12.45
N GLU A 327 17.66 34.64 11.18
CA GLU A 327 18.70 35.10 10.25
C GLU A 327 19.95 34.19 10.27
N VAL A 328 19.76 32.86 10.20
CA VAL A 328 20.85 31.87 10.35
C VAL A 328 21.96 32.07 9.30
N PHE A 329 21.63 32.63 8.14
CA PHE A 329 22.61 33.00 7.12
C PHE A 329 23.63 34.06 7.60
N LYS A 330 23.30 34.89 8.60
CA LYS A 330 24.23 35.84 9.27
C LYS A 330 24.93 35.23 10.48
N LYS A 331 24.25 34.32 11.19
CA LYS A 331 24.74 33.69 12.43
C LYS A 331 24.61 32.18 12.34
N ALA A 332 25.65 31.53 11.81
CA ALA A 332 25.67 30.09 11.59
C ALA A 332 25.53 29.26 12.88
N ALA A 333 26.01 29.79 14.01
CA ALA A 333 25.92 29.14 15.32
C ALA A 333 24.83 29.81 16.17
N ALA A 334 23.75 29.08 16.42
CA ALA A 334 22.67 29.47 17.32
C ALA A 334 22.36 28.34 18.30
N SER A 335 22.10 28.68 19.56
CA SER A 335 21.84 27.70 20.60
C SER A 335 20.49 26.99 20.40
N LYS A 336 20.30 25.85 21.07
CA LYS A 336 19.02 25.13 21.05
C LYS A 336 17.87 26.00 21.59
N GLU A 337 18.14 26.83 22.59
CA GLU A 337 17.20 27.77 23.19
C GLU A 337 16.83 28.91 22.24
N GLU A 338 17.78 29.41 21.45
CA GLU A 338 17.51 30.39 20.39
C GLU A 338 16.59 29.80 19.31
N ARG A 339 16.88 28.60 18.82
CA ARG A 339 16.03 27.92 17.83
C ARG A 339 14.62 27.67 18.36
N LYS A 340 14.47 27.26 19.63
CA LYS A 340 13.16 27.14 20.30
C LYS A 340 12.40 28.47 20.37
N ARG A 341 13.09 29.59 20.58
CA ARG A 341 12.47 30.92 20.58
C ARG A 341 11.96 31.30 19.19
N TRP A 342 12.71 31.00 18.13
CA TRP A 342 12.27 31.22 16.75
C TRP A 342 11.04 30.37 16.41
N GLN A 343 11.05 29.10 16.78
CA GLN A 343 9.89 28.21 16.65
C GLN A 343 8.66 28.78 17.35
N SER A 344 8.77 29.14 18.64
CA SER A 344 7.63 29.72 19.37
C SER A 344 7.15 31.04 18.77
N THR A 345 8.03 31.82 18.15
CA THR A 345 7.69 33.08 17.48
C THR A 345 6.88 32.81 16.22
N LEU A 346 7.32 31.87 15.38
CA LEU A 346 6.60 31.41 14.19
C LEU A 346 5.22 30.86 14.57
N ASP A 347 5.15 29.98 15.56
CA ASP A 347 3.92 29.36 16.04
C ASP A 347 2.86 30.37 16.49
N LYS A 348 3.29 31.39 17.24
CA LYS A 348 2.40 32.48 17.66
C LYS A 348 1.92 33.30 16.46
N HIS A 349 2.79 33.52 15.48
CA HIS A 349 2.44 34.28 14.28
C HIS A 349 1.46 33.52 13.37
N LEU A 350 1.73 32.24 13.09
CA LEU A 350 0.86 31.36 12.30
C LEU A 350 -0.52 31.23 12.95
N ARG A 351 -0.59 31.08 14.28
CA ARG A 351 -1.88 31.09 15.00
C ARG A 351 -2.63 32.41 14.82
N LYS A 352 -1.93 33.55 14.93
CA LYS A 352 -2.55 34.88 14.86
C LYS A 352 -3.03 35.25 13.46
N LYS A 353 -2.29 34.83 12.43
CA LYS A 353 -2.51 35.30 11.03
C LYS A 353 -3.18 34.28 10.13
N MET A 354 -2.88 33.00 10.34
CA MET A 354 -3.39 31.89 9.52
C MET A 354 -4.38 31.00 10.28
N ASN A 355 -4.65 31.30 11.56
CA ASN A 355 -5.48 30.48 12.45
C ASN A 355 -4.99 29.03 12.60
N LEU A 356 -3.69 28.79 12.41
CA LEU A 356 -3.10 27.46 12.53
C LEU A 356 -2.63 27.20 13.97
N LYS A 357 -3.09 26.09 14.56
CA LYS A 357 -2.62 25.64 15.86
C LYS A 357 -1.23 24.99 15.69
N PRO A 358 -0.27 25.23 16.61
CA PRO A 358 0.99 24.49 16.63
C PRO A 358 0.72 23.00 16.84
N VAL A 359 1.38 22.17 16.03
CA VAL A 359 1.28 20.71 16.05
C VAL A 359 2.65 20.10 16.33
N THR A 360 2.67 18.93 16.99
CA THR A 360 3.92 18.22 17.29
C THR A 360 4.50 17.53 16.06
N ARG A 361 3.62 17.05 15.17
CA ARG A 361 3.95 16.48 13.86
C ARG A 361 3.07 17.16 12.81
N MET A 362 3.66 17.50 11.67
CA MET A 362 2.92 18.04 10.53
C MET A 362 1.96 16.97 9.99
N ASN A 363 0.81 17.38 9.49
CA ASN A 363 -0.26 16.51 9.02
C ASN A 363 -0.98 17.07 7.79
#